data_AF-A0AA39KH54-F1
#
_entry.id   AF-A0AA39KH54-F1
#
_cell.length_a   1.000
_cell.length_b   1.000
_cell.length_c   1.000
_cell.angle_alpha   90.00
_cell.angle_beta   90.00
_cell.angle_gamma   90.00
#
_symmetry.space_group_name_H-M   'P 1'
#
loop_
_entity.id
_entity.type
_entity.pdbx_description
1 polymer ?
#
loop_
_entity_poly.entity_id
_entity_poly.type
_entity_poly.pdbx_seq_one_letter_code
_entity_poly.pdbx_strand_id
1 'polypeptide(L)'
;MFSRIALRNVAGRLPALARVESTSSCVPSKDVEQRGRPINPAPVRYGFIPENWFQFFYNKTGYTGPYMFATGVATYLVSKEWYVLEHEFYTGIPVLLMSVIIVKKFGPATKKFIDAEMEKDEKACEDSRTFAINDYKEAIENEKKQQWRSEAQQMIIDAKKENIKMQLEAVYRDRVARVYNEVKKRLDFQLQIANVERRIAQKHMSQWIISNVLKAITPEQENAALQQCITELSALAPRA
;
A
#
# COMPACT_ATOMS: atom_id res chain seq x y z
N MET A 1 -23.97 19.29 -25.53
CA MET A 1 -23.30 17.98 -25.66
C MET A 1 -22.28 18.06 -26.78
N PHE A 2 -21.07 18.55 -26.49
CA PHE A 2 -20.01 18.62 -27.49
C PHE A 2 -19.28 17.27 -27.53
N SER A 3 -19.42 16.57 -28.66
CA SER A 3 -18.90 15.23 -28.88
C SER A 3 -17.38 15.19 -28.76
N ARG A 4 -16.86 14.24 -27.97
CA ARG A 4 -15.42 13.95 -27.79
C ARG A 4 -14.67 13.71 -29.11
N ILE A 5 -15.38 13.40 -30.18
CA ILE A 5 -14.83 13.18 -31.52
C ILE A 5 -14.42 14.51 -32.18
N ALA A 6 -15.16 15.60 -31.92
CA ALA A 6 -14.86 16.91 -32.51
C ALA A 6 -13.55 17.51 -31.95
N LEU A 7 -13.29 17.33 -30.65
CA LEU A 7 -12.06 17.81 -30.02
C LEU A 7 -10.81 17.07 -30.50
N ARG A 8 -10.93 15.78 -30.82
CA ARG A 8 -9.81 14.97 -31.29
C ARG A 8 -9.36 15.34 -32.71
N ASN A 9 -10.28 15.79 -33.56
CA ASN A 9 -9.96 16.23 -34.92
C ASN A 9 -9.37 17.65 -34.99
N VAL A 10 -9.68 18.53 -34.03
CA VAL A 10 -9.10 19.87 -33.94
C VAL A 10 -7.62 19.81 -33.53
N ALA A 11 -7.26 18.87 -32.65
CA ALA A 11 -5.87 18.65 -32.24
C ALA A 11 -4.92 18.24 -33.39
N GLY A 12 -5.45 17.64 -34.48
CA GLY A 12 -4.67 17.19 -35.62
C GLY A 12 -4.50 18.19 -36.77
N ARG A 13 -5.21 19.32 -36.77
CA ARG A 13 -5.26 20.26 -37.91
C ARG A 13 -4.51 21.59 -37.73
N LEU A 14 -4.02 21.89 -36.53
CA LEU A 14 -3.27 23.12 -36.25
C LEU A 14 -1.95 22.77 -35.56
N PRO A 15 -0.83 22.65 -36.29
CA PRO A 15 0.48 22.38 -35.68
C PRO A 15 0.97 23.53 -34.78
N ALA A 16 0.31 24.69 -34.81
CA ALA A 16 0.67 25.88 -34.03
C ALA A 16 0.09 25.93 -32.60
N LEU A 17 -0.92 25.12 -32.27
CA LEU A 17 -1.58 25.16 -30.95
C LEU A 17 -1.44 23.86 -30.14
N ALA A 18 -0.84 22.81 -30.71
CA ALA A 18 -0.59 21.54 -30.04
C ALA A 18 0.78 21.44 -29.35
N ARG A 19 1.48 22.57 -29.16
CA ARG A 19 2.75 22.62 -28.43
C ARG A 19 2.76 23.75 -27.41
N VAL A 20 1.82 23.69 -26.46
CA VAL A 20 2.14 24.12 -25.10
C VAL A 20 2.59 22.85 -24.38
N GLU A 21 3.81 22.41 -24.72
CA GLU A 21 4.55 21.55 -23.82
C GLU A 21 4.82 22.42 -22.59
N SER A 22 4.14 22.12 -21.49
CA SER A 22 4.59 22.50 -20.16
C SER A 22 6.07 22.11 -20.07
N THR A 23 6.96 23.09 -20.12
CA THR A 23 8.39 22.93 -19.84
C THR A 23 8.55 22.72 -18.33
N SER A 24 8.02 21.61 -17.84
CA SER A 24 8.28 21.05 -16.51
C SER A 24 8.77 19.61 -16.64
N SER A 25 9.32 19.24 -17.80
CA SER A 25 10.23 18.11 -17.88
C SER A 25 11.61 18.60 -17.48
N CYS A 26 11.91 18.57 -16.19
CA CYS A 26 13.28 18.46 -15.70
C CYS A 26 13.83 17.09 -16.14
N VAL A 27 14.08 16.94 -17.43
CA VAL A 27 15.02 15.94 -17.93
C VAL A 27 16.36 16.31 -17.29
N PRO A 28 17.00 15.42 -16.50
CA PRO A 28 18.34 15.71 -16.02
C PRO A 28 19.24 15.65 -17.24
N SER A 29 19.47 16.80 -17.87
CA SER A 29 20.47 16.95 -18.91
C SER A 29 21.82 16.61 -18.27
N LYS A 30 22.30 15.38 -18.53
CA LYS A 30 23.60 14.88 -18.07
C LYS A 30 24.79 15.69 -18.61
N ASP A 31 24.55 16.66 -19.50
CA ASP A 31 25.58 17.35 -20.27
C ASP A 31 25.78 18.81 -19.87
N VAL A 32 25.04 19.29 -18.86
CA VAL A 32 25.41 20.52 -18.16
C VAL A 32 25.96 20.07 -16.82
N GLU A 33 27.26 19.77 -16.77
CA GLU A 33 27.99 19.91 -15.51
C GLU A 33 27.72 21.35 -15.07
N GLN A 34 26.76 21.53 -14.16
CA GLN A 34 26.62 22.75 -13.41
C GLN A 34 28.03 23.01 -12.89
N ARG A 35 28.62 24.15 -13.29
CA ARG A 35 29.91 24.60 -12.78
C ARG A 35 29.71 24.91 -11.30
N GLY A 36 29.63 23.85 -10.50
CA GLY A 36 29.54 23.93 -9.06
C GLY A 36 30.78 24.67 -8.60
N ARG A 37 30.61 25.54 -7.61
CA ARG A 37 31.75 26.15 -6.94
C ARG A 37 32.68 25.00 -6.53
N PRO A 38 33.97 25.03 -6.89
CA PRO A 38 34.90 24.00 -6.46
C PRO A 38 34.90 23.98 -4.92
N ILE A 39 34.61 22.81 -4.35
CA ILE A 39 34.44 22.61 -2.90
C ILE A 39 35.71 23.04 -2.16
N ASN A 40 36.87 22.79 -2.77
CA ASN A 40 38.16 23.23 -2.28
C ASN A 40 38.75 24.28 -3.24
N PRO A 41 39.23 25.43 -2.73
CA PRO A 41 39.95 26.39 -3.56
C PRO A 41 41.28 25.80 -4.03
N ALA A 42 41.79 26.28 -5.17
CA ALA A 42 43.12 25.93 -5.64
C ALA A 42 44.18 26.30 -4.57
N PRO A 43 45.18 25.44 -4.33
CA PRO A 43 46.20 25.73 -3.32
C PRO A 43 47.02 26.98 -3.67
N VAL A 44 47.21 27.85 -2.68
CA VAL A 44 47.98 29.09 -2.79
C VAL A 44 49.04 29.09 -1.69
N ARG A 45 50.31 29.24 -2.07
CA ARG A 45 51.43 29.40 -1.12
C ARG A 45 51.62 30.87 -0.79
N TYR A 46 52.01 31.15 0.47
CA TYR A 46 52.23 32.52 0.99
C TYR A 46 51.03 33.48 0.87
N GLY A 47 49.83 32.97 0.59
CA GLY A 47 48.60 33.75 0.53
C GLY A 47 48.32 34.46 -0.81
N PHE A 48 49.32 34.62 -1.68
CA PHE A 48 49.14 35.31 -2.98
C PHE A 48 49.70 34.56 -4.20
N ILE A 49 50.62 33.60 -4.02
CA ILE A 49 51.24 32.89 -5.16
C ILE A 49 50.54 31.54 -5.38
N PRO A 50 49.90 31.31 -6.54
CA PRO A 50 49.21 30.04 -6.80
C PRO A 50 50.20 28.88 -6.97
N GLU A 51 49.80 27.68 -6.57
CA GLU A 51 50.63 26.46 -6.73
C GLU A 51 51.03 26.21 -8.18
N ASN A 52 50.21 26.62 -9.15
CA ASN A 52 50.50 26.51 -10.58
C ASN A 52 51.83 27.17 -10.96
N TRP A 53 52.21 28.26 -10.28
CA TRP A 53 53.50 28.92 -10.50
C TRP A 53 54.66 28.06 -10.00
N PHE A 54 54.51 27.39 -8.85
CA PHE A 54 55.50 26.45 -8.33
C PHE A 54 55.63 25.21 -9.22
N GLN A 55 54.51 24.68 -9.72
CA GLN A 55 54.48 23.54 -10.64
C GLN A 55 55.21 23.84 -11.96
N PHE A 56 55.10 25.06 -12.48
CA PHE A 56 55.82 25.48 -13.68
C PHE A 56 57.35 25.34 -13.55
N PHE A 57 57.91 25.80 -12.43
CA PHE A 57 59.34 25.69 -12.13
C PHE A 57 59.77 24.30 -11.68
N TYR A 58 58.85 23.51 -11.12
CA TYR A 58 59.17 22.18 -10.58
C TYR A 58 59.78 21.27 -11.65
N ASN A 59 59.22 21.25 -12.85
CA ASN A 59 59.69 20.42 -13.96
C ASN A 59 61.10 20.78 -14.47
N LYS A 60 61.61 21.97 -14.16
CA LYS A 60 62.88 22.50 -14.70
C LYS A 60 63.96 22.72 -13.64
N THR A 61 63.56 23.19 -12.47
CA THR A 61 64.46 23.68 -11.42
C THR A 61 64.18 23.03 -10.05
N GLY A 62 63.28 22.05 -10.02
CA GLY A 62 62.89 21.35 -8.80
C GLY A 62 62.13 22.23 -7.81
N TYR A 63 62.01 21.75 -6.57
CA TYR A 63 61.26 22.43 -5.51
C TYR A 63 61.90 23.75 -5.07
N THR A 64 63.23 23.86 -5.09
CA THR A 64 63.97 25.06 -4.67
C THR A 64 63.98 26.17 -5.72
N GLY A 65 63.70 25.85 -6.99
CA GLY A 65 63.73 26.79 -8.11
C GLY A 65 62.91 28.06 -7.91
N PRO A 66 61.59 27.97 -7.60
CA PRO A 66 60.75 29.12 -7.30
C PRO A 66 61.31 30.05 -6.22
N TYR A 67 61.89 29.44 -5.18
CA TYR A 67 62.41 30.16 -4.03
C TYR A 67 63.69 30.92 -4.38
N MET A 68 64.61 30.25 -5.09
CA MET A 68 65.86 30.86 -5.56
C MET A 68 65.61 31.93 -6.62
N PHE A 69 64.59 31.76 -7.45
CA PHE A 69 64.15 32.78 -8.39
C PHE A 69 63.61 34.01 -7.65
N ALA A 70 62.74 33.82 -6.65
CA ALA A 70 62.18 34.92 -5.88
C ALA A 70 63.28 35.70 -5.11
N THR A 71 64.22 35.01 -4.46
CA THR A 71 65.34 35.66 -3.76
C THR A 71 66.31 36.34 -4.73
N GLY A 72 66.59 35.74 -5.88
CA GLY A 72 67.41 36.34 -6.93
C GLY A 72 66.79 37.62 -7.51
N VAL A 73 65.50 37.60 -7.84
CA VAL A 73 64.77 38.79 -8.32
C VAL A 73 64.72 39.87 -7.24
N ALA A 74 64.42 39.51 -5.98
CA ALA A 74 64.40 40.47 -4.88
C ALA A 74 65.78 41.15 -4.69
N THR A 75 66.86 40.38 -4.70
CA THR A 75 68.24 40.90 -4.56
C THR A 75 68.61 41.81 -5.74
N TYR A 76 68.20 41.44 -6.96
CA TYR A 76 68.41 42.25 -8.16
C TYR A 76 67.67 43.60 -8.09
N LEU A 77 66.39 43.60 -7.68
CA LEU A 77 65.58 44.81 -7.56
C LEU A 77 66.15 45.80 -6.54
N VAL A 78 66.68 45.30 -5.42
CA VAL A 78 67.38 46.12 -4.42
C VAL A 78 68.72 46.61 -4.95
N SER A 79 69.51 45.75 -5.59
CA SER A 79 70.83 46.10 -6.13
C SER A 79 70.78 47.11 -7.28
N LYS A 80 69.69 47.15 -8.04
CA LYS A 80 69.46 48.11 -9.14
C LYS A 80 68.61 49.31 -8.74
N GLU A 81 68.29 49.43 -7.44
CA GLU A 81 67.46 50.52 -6.89
C GLU A 81 66.12 50.70 -7.62
N TRP A 82 65.63 49.67 -8.33
CA TRP A 82 64.26 49.64 -8.83
C TRP A 82 63.26 49.55 -7.68
N TYR A 83 63.72 49.00 -6.55
CA TYR A 83 63.03 49.04 -5.28
C TYR A 83 63.88 49.80 -4.25
N VAL A 84 63.62 51.10 -4.10
CA VAL A 84 64.32 51.99 -3.17
C VAL A 84 63.76 51.81 -1.75
N LEU A 85 64.65 51.57 -0.78
CA LEU A 85 64.28 51.37 0.63
C LEU A 85 64.08 52.71 1.34
N GLU A 86 62.98 53.39 1.04
CA GLU A 86 62.59 54.65 1.69
C GLU A 86 61.89 54.42 3.04
N HIS A 87 61.56 55.51 3.74
CA HIS A 87 60.84 55.48 5.02
C HIS A 87 59.52 54.66 4.94
N GLU A 88 58.82 54.73 3.82
CA GLU A 88 57.58 53.97 3.57
C GLU A 88 57.80 52.44 3.62
N PHE A 89 58.95 51.93 3.17
CA PHE A 89 59.26 50.49 3.23
C PHE A 89 59.26 49.97 4.67
N TYR A 90 59.88 50.72 5.58
CA TYR A 90 59.95 50.34 6.99
C TYR A 90 58.58 50.40 7.68
N THR A 91 57.68 51.29 7.23
CA THR A 91 56.28 51.31 7.70
C THR A 91 55.44 50.18 7.09
N GLY A 92 55.76 49.69 5.89
CA GLY A 92 55.06 48.58 5.25
C GLY A 92 55.27 47.23 5.95
N ILE A 93 56.44 46.97 6.53
CA ILE A 93 56.75 45.73 7.25
C ILE A 93 55.77 45.46 8.42
N PRO A 94 55.55 46.38 9.38
CA PRO A 94 54.61 46.15 10.47
C PRO A 94 53.16 46.05 9.98
N VAL A 95 52.77 46.77 8.92
CA VAL A 95 51.43 46.66 8.30
C VAL A 95 51.21 45.26 7.71
N LEU A 96 52.21 44.71 7.01
CA LEU A 96 52.18 43.33 6.49
C LEU A 96 52.15 42.30 7.61
N LEU A 97 52.90 42.50 8.68
CA LEU A 97 52.89 41.58 9.83
C LEU A 97 51.52 41.57 10.52
N MET A 98 50.91 42.75 10.71
CA MET A 98 49.56 42.88 11.26
C MET A 98 48.51 42.21 10.38
N SER A 99 48.57 42.38 9.05
CA SER A 99 47.62 41.74 8.14
C SER A 99 47.69 40.21 8.20
N VAL A 100 48.90 39.64 8.30
CA VAL A 100 49.09 38.19 8.48
C VAL A 100 48.52 37.69 9.81
N ILE A 101 48.70 38.43 10.91
CA ILE A 101 48.13 38.07 12.21
C ILE A 101 46.60 38.09 12.16
N ILE A 102 46.01 39.13 11.57
CA ILE A 102 44.55 39.27 11.44
C ILE A 102 43.98 38.09 10.65
N VAL A 103 44.54 37.78 9.48
CA VAL A 103 44.08 36.66 8.65
C VAL A 103 44.20 35.32 9.40
N LYS A 104 45.30 35.08 10.11
CA LYS A 104 45.49 33.82 10.85
C LYS A 104 44.57 33.68 12.07
N LYS A 105 44.24 34.77 12.77
CA LYS A 105 43.42 34.74 14.00
C LYS A 105 41.92 34.82 13.71
N PHE A 106 41.50 35.72 12.81
CA PHE A 106 40.08 35.93 12.49
C PHE A 106 39.57 35.03 11.36
N GLY A 107 40.45 34.58 10.45
CA GLY A 107 40.11 33.70 9.34
C GLY A 107 39.29 32.45 9.73
N PRO A 108 39.67 31.65 10.75
CA PRO A 108 38.89 30.46 11.11
C PRO A 108 37.51 30.80 11.70
N ALA A 109 37.36 31.92 12.41
CA ALA A 109 36.08 32.34 12.96
C ALA A 109 35.13 32.79 11.85
N THR A 110 35.61 33.61 10.90
CA THR A 110 34.83 34.05 9.74
C THR A 110 34.44 32.88 8.84
N LYS A 111 35.36 31.92 8.61
CA LYS A 111 35.04 30.70 7.85
C LYS A 111 33.88 29.94 8.48
N LYS A 112 33.95 29.63 9.79
CA LYS A 112 32.89 28.90 10.49
C LYS A 112 31.55 29.63 10.45
N PHE A 113 31.55 30.95 10.55
CA PHE A 113 30.32 31.74 10.48
C PHE A 113 29.67 31.67 9.09
N ILE A 114 30.46 31.82 8.03
CA ILE A 114 29.96 31.74 6.65
C ILE A 114 29.50 30.32 6.32
N ASP A 115 30.29 29.30 6.70
CA ASP A 115 29.94 27.90 6.46
C ASP A 115 28.63 27.52 7.19
N ALA A 116 28.42 28.02 8.42
CA ALA A 116 27.20 27.77 9.17
C ALA A 116 25.95 28.43 8.55
N GLU A 117 26.09 29.61 7.96
CA GLU A 117 24.96 30.26 7.28
C GLU A 117 24.62 29.55 5.96
N MET A 118 25.64 29.16 5.18
CA MET A 118 25.44 28.34 3.99
C MET A 118 24.76 27.01 4.30
N GLU A 119 25.13 26.35 5.40
CA GLU A 119 24.51 25.10 5.82
C GLU A 119 23.03 25.28 6.21
N LYS A 120 22.64 26.42 6.81
CA LYS A 120 21.23 26.71 7.10
C LYS A 120 20.42 26.90 5.82
N ASP A 121 20.95 27.65 4.87
CA ASP A 121 20.27 27.89 3.59
C ASP A 121 20.10 26.57 2.81
N GLU A 122 21.14 25.74 2.77
CA GLU A 122 21.11 24.43 2.13
C GLU A 122 20.08 23.51 2.80
N LYS A 123 20.06 23.47 4.14
CA LYS A 123 19.04 22.72 4.91
C LYS A 123 17.63 23.22 4.65
N ALA A 124 17.40 24.53 4.62
CA ALA A 124 16.08 25.09 4.34
C ALA A 124 15.58 24.71 2.94
N CYS A 125 16.48 24.71 1.94
CA CYS A 125 16.17 24.23 0.60
C CYS A 125 15.87 22.73 0.58
N GLU A 126 16.65 21.92 1.28
CA GLU A 126 16.43 20.47 1.36
C GLU A 126 15.14 20.11 2.10
N ASP A 127 14.84 20.80 3.20
CA ASP A 127 13.60 20.66 3.97
C ASP A 127 12.38 21.02 3.12
N SER A 128 12.43 22.13 2.38
CA SER A 128 11.35 22.52 1.46
C SER A 128 11.12 21.46 0.38
N ARG A 129 12.20 20.93 -0.20
CA ARG A 129 12.14 19.87 -1.21
C ARG A 129 11.57 18.57 -0.63
N THR A 130 12.05 18.13 0.53
CA THR A 130 11.60 16.88 1.17
C THR A 130 10.15 17.00 1.63
N PHE A 131 9.74 18.15 2.16
CA PHE A 131 8.36 18.46 2.47
C PHE A 131 7.46 18.32 1.23
N ALA A 132 7.82 18.97 0.11
CA ALA A 132 7.04 18.86 -1.13
C ALA A 132 6.95 17.41 -1.63
N ILE A 133 8.06 16.65 -1.59
CA ILE A 133 8.06 15.24 -1.97
C ILE A 133 7.11 14.42 -1.09
N ASN A 134 7.09 14.68 0.22
CA ASN A 134 6.23 13.95 1.15
C ASN A 134 4.76 14.32 0.95
N ASP A 135 4.44 15.60 0.75
CA ASP A 135 3.09 16.08 0.44
C ASP A 135 2.54 15.43 -0.84
N TYR A 136 3.36 15.36 -1.90
CA TYR A 136 2.97 14.66 -3.13
C TYR A 136 2.78 13.16 -2.93
N LYS A 137 3.59 12.51 -2.09
CA LYS A 137 3.39 11.08 -1.76
C LYS A 137 2.08 10.86 -1.03
N GLU A 138 1.77 11.69 -0.04
CA GLU A 138 0.52 11.62 0.71
C GLU A 138 -0.69 11.85 -0.21
N ALA A 139 -0.61 12.84 -1.11
CA ALA A 139 -1.64 13.10 -2.11
C ALA A 139 -1.89 11.88 -3.01
N ILE A 140 -0.82 11.24 -3.51
CA ILE A 140 -0.91 10.02 -4.33
C ILE A 140 -1.57 8.87 -3.56
N GLU A 141 -1.21 8.67 -2.29
CA GLU A 141 -1.82 7.62 -1.45
C GLU A 141 -3.30 7.88 -1.21
N ASN A 142 -3.68 9.13 -0.96
CA ASN A 142 -5.07 9.52 -0.80
C ASN A 142 -5.87 9.30 -2.10
N GLU A 143 -5.32 9.70 -3.25
CA GLU A 143 -5.96 9.45 -4.55
C GLU A 143 -6.17 7.96 -4.83
N LYS A 144 -5.17 7.12 -4.58
CA LYS A 144 -5.32 5.65 -4.69
C LYS A 144 -6.44 5.12 -3.80
N LYS A 145 -6.57 5.64 -2.58
CA LYS A 145 -7.66 5.29 -1.66
C LYS A 145 -9.02 5.74 -2.19
N GLN A 146 -9.11 6.91 -2.83
CA GLN A 146 -10.37 7.34 -3.46
C GLN A 146 -10.72 6.50 -4.69
N GLN A 147 -9.74 6.13 -5.52
CA GLN A 147 -9.96 5.21 -6.64
C GLN A 147 -10.52 3.87 -6.15
N TRP A 148 -9.90 3.27 -5.14
CA TRP A 148 -10.39 2.05 -4.49
C TRP A 148 -11.83 2.20 -3.95
N ARG A 149 -12.14 3.33 -3.32
CA ARG A 149 -13.50 3.62 -2.82
C ARG A 149 -14.52 3.71 -3.96
N SER A 150 -14.15 4.34 -5.08
CA SER A 150 -15.01 4.45 -6.26
C SER A 150 -15.30 3.07 -6.87
N GLU A 151 -14.29 2.20 -6.97
CA GLU A 151 -14.47 0.82 -7.43
C GLU A 151 -15.34 0.01 -6.45
N ALA A 152 -15.11 0.16 -5.15
CA ALA A 152 -15.89 -0.50 -4.12
C ALA A 152 -17.38 -0.12 -4.14
N GLN A 153 -17.73 1.10 -4.54
CA GLN A 153 -19.14 1.49 -4.68
C GLN A 153 -19.88 0.64 -5.73
N GLN A 154 -19.22 0.29 -6.84
CA GLN A 154 -19.83 -0.59 -7.85
C GLN A 154 -20.10 -1.97 -7.26
N MET A 155 -19.13 -2.54 -6.55
CA MET A 155 -19.28 -3.83 -5.87
C MET A 155 -20.41 -3.81 -4.83
N ILE A 156 -20.55 -2.74 -4.06
CA ILE A 156 -21.65 -2.58 -3.08
C ILE A 156 -23.02 -2.56 -3.78
N ILE A 157 -23.12 -1.87 -4.92
CA ILE A 157 -24.37 -1.81 -5.69
C ILE A 157 -24.72 -3.20 -6.22
N ASP A 158 -23.76 -3.94 -6.75
CA ASP A 158 -24.01 -5.28 -7.29
C ASP A 158 -24.36 -6.28 -6.18
N ALA A 159 -23.66 -6.23 -5.04
CA ALA A 159 -24.02 -7.02 -3.85
C ALA A 159 -25.45 -6.72 -3.36
N LYS A 160 -25.89 -5.44 -3.41
CA LYS A 160 -27.27 -5.07 -3.07
C LYS A 160 -28.28 -5.66 -4.06
N LYS A 161 -28.00 -5.61 -5.37
CA LYS A 161 -28.87 -6.20 -6.39
C LYS A 161 -29.01 -7.71 -6.20
N GLU A 162 -27.90 -8.39 -5.95
CA GLU A 162 -27.89 -9.83 -5.69
C GLU A 162 -28.65 -10.19 -4.42
N ASN A 163 -28.50 -9.41 -3.34
CA ASN A 163 -29.24 -9.61 -2.10
C ASN A 163 -30.75 -9.49 -2.32
N ILE A 164 -31.21 -8.45 -3.04
CA ILE A 164 -32.63 -8.29 -3.40
C ILE A 164 -33.12 -9.47 -4.24
N LYS A 165 -32.34 -9.90 -5.23
CA LYS A 165 -32.68 -11.06 -6.06
C LYS A 165 -32.81 -12.34 -5.22
N MET A 166 -31.88 -12.56 -4.29
CA MET A 166 -31.92 -13.71 -3.38
C MET A 166 -33.13 -13.66 -2.46
N GLN A 167 -33.48 -12.49 -1.92
CA GLN A 167 -34.69 -12.32 -1.10
C GLN A 167 -35.95 -12.62 -1.91
N LEU A 168 -36.02 -12.17 -3.17
CA LEU A 168 -37.17 -12.42 -4.04
C LEU A 168 -37.35 -13.93 -4.31
N GLU A 169 -36.26 -14.62 -4.62
CA GLU A 169 -36.25 -16.08 -4.82
C GLU A 169 -36.61 -16.84 -3.54
N ALA A 170 -36.10 -16.39 -2.38
CA ALA A 170 -36.43 -16.99 -1.09
C ALA A 170 -37.94 -16.87 -0.78
N VAL A 171 -38.53 -15.70 -0.99
CA VAL A 171 -39.98 -15.49 -0.79
C VAL A 171 -40.81 -16.30 -1.79
N TYR A 172 -40.36 -16.40 -3.04
CA TYR A 172 -41.02 -17.24 -4.04
C TYR A 172 -41.03 -18.72 -3.61
N ARG A 173 -39.88 -19.24 -3.20
CA ARG A 173 -39.75 -20.63 -2.71
C ARG A 173 -40.56 -20.87 -1.43
N ASP A 174 -40.60 -19.91 -0.49
CA ASP A 174 -41.43 -20.02 0.71
C ASP A 174 -42.92 -20.13 0.36
N ARG A 175 -43.40 -19.32 -0.60
CA ARG A 175 -44.79 -19.37 -1.06
C ARG A 175 -45.13 -20.72 -1.70
N VAL A 176 -44.25 -21.25 -2.56
CA VAL A 176 -44.45 -22.57 -3.18
C VAL A 176 -44.43 -23.68 -2.13
N ALA A 177 -43.47 -23.65 -1.20
CA ALA A 177 -43.37 -24.62 -0.12
C ALA A 177 -44.61 -24.58 0.79
N ARG A 178 -45.15 -23.38 1.07
CA ARG A 178 -46.38 -23.21 1.84
C ARG A 178 -47.57 -23.89 1.16
N VAL A 179 -47.77 -23.64 -0.13
CA VAL A 179 -48.86 -24.28 -0.90
C VAL A 179 -48.68 -25.81 -0.90
N TYR A 180 -47.46 -26.29 -1.14
CA TYR A 180 -47.16 -27.72 -1.11
C TYR A 180 -47.49 -28.34 0.25
N ASN A 181 -47.06 -27.72 1.35
CA ASN A 181 -47.31 -28.20 2.71
C ASN A 181 -48.81 -28.22 3.04
N GLU A 182 -49.57 -27.20 2.62
CA GLU A 182 -51.03 -27.17 2.83
C GLU A 182 -51.76 -28.27 2.05
N VAL A 183 -51.38 -28.51 0.79
CA VAL A 183 -51.94 -29.61 0.00
C VAL A 183 -51.60 -30.96 0.61
N LYS A 184 -50.32 -31.15 0.99
CA LYS A 184 -49.87 -32.37 1.67
C LYS A 184 -50.64 -32.60 2.96
N LYS A 185 -50.82 -31.57 3.79
CA LYS A 185 -51.57 -31.65 5.05
C LYS A 185 -53.01 -32.13 4.83
N ARG A 186 -53.68 -31.68 3.76
CA ARG A 186 -55.02 -32.17 3.40
C ARG A 186 -55.00 -33.63 2.97
N LEU A 187 -54.01 -34.04 2.18
CA LEU A 187 -53.87 -35.43 1.75
C LEU A 187 -53.55 -36.37 2.92
N ASP A 188 -52.60 -35.98 3.76
CA ASP A 188 -52.21 -36.72 4.97
C ASP A 188 -53.40 -36.85 5.93
N PHE A 189 -54.21 -35.81 6.06
CA PHE A 189 -55.45 -35.85 6.85
C PHE A 189 -56.44 -36.90 6.31
N GLN A 190 -56.67 -36.95 4.99
CA GLN A 190 -57.56 -37.94 4.38
C GLN A 190 -57.01 -39.37 4.55
N LEU A 191 -55.71 -39.56 4.39
CA LEU A 191 -55.04 -40.84 4.63
C LEU A 191 -55.19 -41.28 6.09
N GLN A 192 -55.05 -40.36 7.03
CA GLN A 192 -55.25 -40.64 8.46
C GLN A 192 -56.69 -41.04 8.77
N ILE A 193 -57.69 -40.35 8.20
CA ILE A 193 -59.11 -40.75 8.35
C ILE A 193 -59.31 -42.18 7.86
N ALA A 194 -58.87 -42.50 6.64
CA ALA A 194 -59.03 -43.84 6.07
C ALA A 194 -58.34 -44.93 6.91
N ASN A 195 -57.15 -44.63 7.45
CA ASN A 195 -56.45 -45.56 8.35
C ASN A 195 -57.16 -45.73 9.70
N VAL A 196 -57.75 -44.66 10.24
CA VAL A 196 -58.55 -44.71 11.48
C VAL A 196 -59.83 -45.50 11.26
N GLU A 197 -60.55 -45.28 10.16
CA GLU A 197 -61.75 -46.04 9.80
C GLU A 197 -61.45 -47.54 9.67
N ARG A 198 -60.39 -47.92 8.94
CA ARG A 198 -59.96 -49.32 8.85
C ARG A 198 -59.65 -49.91 10.22
N ARG A 199 -58.97 -49.16 11.09
CA ARG A 199 -58.65 -49.59 12.45
C ARG A 199 -59.90 -49.76 13.32
N ILE A 200 -60.87 -48.85 13.21
CA ILE A 200 -62.15 -48.94 13.92
C ILE A 200 -62.95 -50.15 13.42
N ALA A 201 -63.04 -50.34 12.10
CA ALA A 201 -63.73 -51.48 11.50
C ALA A 201 -63.09 -52.81 11.94
N GLN A 202 -61.76 -52.90 11.94
CA GLN A 202 -61.04 -54.09 12.40
C GLN A 202 -61.30 -54.37 13.89
N LYS A 203 -61.26 -53.34 14.75
CA LYS A 203 -61.56 -53.48 16.19
C LYS A 203 -63.00 -53.91 16.43
N HIS A 204 -63.95 -53.29 15.74
CA HIS A 204 -65.36 -53.66 15.80
C HIS A 204 -65.57 -55.10 15.34
N MET A 205 -64.96 -55.50 14.23
CA MET A 205 -65.01 -56.87 13.72
C MET A 205 -64.45 -57.87 14.74
N SER A 206 -63.26 -57.62 15.30
CA SER A 206 -62.67 -58.51 16.32
C SER A 206 -63.55 -58.61 17.55
N GLN A 207 -64.08 -57.49 18.04
CA GLN A 207 -64.93 -57.48 19.22
C GLN A 207 -66.28 -58.15 18.96
N TRP A 208 -66.86 -57.98 17.77
CA TRP A 208 -68.07 -58.68 17.34
C TRP A 208 -67.83 -60.19 17.27
N ILE A 209 -66.74 -60.64 16.64
CA ILE A 209 -66.37 -62.07 16.58
C ILE A 209 -66.19 -62.62 17.99
N ILE A 210 -65.38 -61.98 18.85
CA ILE A 210 -65.17 -62.42 20.24
C ILE A 210 -66.52 -62.51 20.98
N SER A 211 -67.38 -61.50 20.85
CA SER A 211 -68.67 -61.48 21.54
C SER A 211 -69.62 -62.59 21.05
N ASN A 212 -69.62 -62.92 19.77
CA ASN A 212 -70.46 -64.01 19.23
C ASN A 212 -69.90 -65.39 19.56
N VAL A 213 -68.57 -65.56 19.53
CA VAL A 213 -67.92 -66.80 19.98
C VAL A 213 -68.22 -67.05 21.45
N LEU A 214 -68.06 -66.05 22.33
CA LEU A 214 -68.39 -66.17 23.75
C LEU A 214 -69.89 -66.46 23.99
N LYS A 215 -70.79 -65.93 23.15
CA LYS A 215 -72.23 -66.24 23.22
C LYS A 215 -72.58 -67.64 22.68
N ALA A 216 -71.83 -68.14 21.70
CA ALA A 216 -72.09 -69.43 21.06
C ALA A 216 -71.52 -70.61 21.85
N ILE A 217 -70.48 -70.39 22.66
CA ILE A 217 -69.96 -71.39 23.59
C ILE A 217 -71.01 -71.65 24.67
N THR A 218 -71.60 -72.84 24.65
CA THR A 218 -72.46 -73.32 25.73
C THR A 218 -71.60 -73.93 26.84
N PRO A 219 -72.05 -73.92 28.11
CA PRO A 219 -71.27 -74.51 29.21
C PRO A 219 -71.02 -76.01 29.01
N GLU A 220 -71.86 -76.70 28.23
CA GLU A 220 -71.66 -78.10 27.85
C GLU A 220 -70.50 -78.30 26.87
N GLN A 221 -70.31 -77.36 25.93
CA GLN A 221 -69.17 -77.41 24.99
C GLN A 221 -67.84 -77.11 25.68
N GLU A 222 -67.80 -76.23 26.69
CA GLU A 222 -66.58 -76.01 27.49
C GLU A 222 -66.15 -77.28 28.21
N ASN A 223 -67.10 -78.00 28.83
CA ASN A 223 -66.82 -79.27 29.50
C ASN A 223 -66.33 -80.35 28.52
N ALA A 224 -66.89 -80.42 27.31
CA ALA A 224 -66.45 -81.35 26.27
C ALA A 224 -65.03 -81.01 25.75
N ALA A 225 -64.71 -79.72 25.60
CA ALA A 225 -63.38 -79.27 25.23
C ALA A 225 -62.35 -79.55 26.33
N LEU A 226 -62.70 -79.38 27.61
CA LEU A 226 -61.84 -79.76 28.74
C LEU A 226 -61.56 -81.27 28.76
N GLN A 227 -62.55 -82.10 28.47
CA GLN A 227 -62.35 -83.54 28.32
C GLN A 227 -61.41 -83.86 27.16
N GLN A 228 -61.56 -83.19 26.00
CA GLN A 228 -60.63 -83.35 24.88
C GLN A 228 -59.20 -82.94 25.27
N CYS A 229 -59.01 -81.82 25.97
CA CYS A 229 -57.68 -81.43 26.47
C CYS A 229 -57.08 -82.48 27.42
N ILE A 230 -57.89 -83.08 28.30
CA ILE A 230 -57.45 -84.20 29.14
C ILE A 230 -57.03 -85.40 28.28
N THR A 231 -57.78 -85.72 27.22
CA THR A 231 -57.40 -86.81 26.30
C THR A 231 -56.09 -86.50 25.55
N GLU A 232 -55.89 -85.29 25.06
CA GLU A 232 -54.66 -84.90 24.36
C GLU A 232 -53.45 -84.86 25.30
N LEU A 233 -53.60 -84.36 26.52
CA LEU A 233 -52.57 -84.42 27.56
C LEU A 233 -52.26 -85.86 27.96
N SER A 234 -53.27 -86.73 28.07
CA SER A 234 -53.05 -88.15 28.35
C SER A 234 -52.36 -88.88 27.19
N ALA A 235 -52.55 -88.41 25.95
CA ALA A 235 -51.88 -88.94 24.77
C ALA A 235 -50.44 -88.41 24.61
N LEU A 236 -50.16 -87.19 25.11
CA LEU A 236 -48.82 -86.59 25.15
C LEU A 236 -47.99 -87.08 26.35
N ALA A 237 -48.61 -87.41 27.48
CA ALA A 237 -47.95 -87.91 28.69
C ALA A 237 -47.05 -89.15 28.48
N PRO A 238 -47.39 -90.16 27.65
CA PRO A 238 -46.48 -91.27 27.36
C PRO A 238 -45.38 -90.92 26.33
N ARG A 239 -45.37 -89.71 25.78
CA ARG A 239 -44.35 -89.21 24.83
C ARG A 239 -43.36 -88.23 25.46
N ALA A 240 -43.47 -87.97 26.77
CA ALA A 240 -42.53 -87.18 27.57
C ALA A 240 -41.68 -88.08 28.46
#